data_AF-R5TM64-F1
#
_entry.id   AF-R5TM64-F1
#
_cell.length_a   1.000
_cell.length_b   1.000
_cell.length_c   1.000
_cell.angle_alpha   90.00
_cell.angle_beta   90.00
_cell.angle_gamma   90.00
#
_symmetry.space_group_name_H-M   'P 1'
#
loop_
_entity.id
_entity.type
_entity.pdbx_description
1 polymer ?
#
loop_
_entity_poly.entity_id
_entity_poly.type
_entity_poly.pdbx_seq_one_letter_code
_entity_poly.pdbx_strand_id
1 'polypeptide(L)'
;MEKAPVIQKFTVKGFEDVTAGIVKWPLSVIRLQSEDVTRVIDLADHILQAWRGYTDEAAFIFAETDGQPHNTITPIARMRDGKYELDLTLRNNITTEEHPLGVYHPHKELHHIKKENIGLIEVMGLAVLPARLKDELELLKTYILEKKDVRSNETIAKHADWTESFLPSYPEINAENVTHILEQEVGKVFCQVLEDAGVYKCTDEGLAAFDRFVETL
;
A
#
# COMPACT_ATOMS: atom_id res chain seq x y z
N MET A 1 -9.08 0.74 -3.15
CA MET A 1 -9.19 2.12 -2.63
C MET A 1 -10.54 2.79 -2.91
N GLU A 2 -11.07 2.76 -4.14
CA GLU A 2 -12.32 3.46 -4.51
C GLU A 2 -13.54 3.13 -3.63
N LYS A 3 -13.72 1.84 -3.32
CA LYS A 3 -14.82 1.36 -2.48
C LYS A 3 -14.55 1.45 -0.98
N ALA A 4 -13.33 1.83 -0.58
CA ALA A 4 -12.96 1.87 0.82
C ALA A 4 -13.67 3.04 1.53
N PRO A 5 -14.23 2.80 2.74
CA PRO A 5 -14.92 3.83 3.49
C PRO A 5 -13.93 4.85 4.08
N VAL A 6 -14.41 6.07 4.32
CA VAL A 6 -13.74 7.04 5.17
C VAL A 6 -13.96 6.63 6.63
N ILE A 7 -12.88 6.50 7.39
CA ILE A 7 -12.91 6.11 8.82
C ILE A 7 -12.85 7.29 9.77
N GLN A 8 -12.30 8.42 9.32
CA GLN A 8 -12.19 9.62 10.11
C GLN A 8 -12.35 10.84 9.21
N LYS A 9 -13.25 11.75 9.57
CA LYS A 9 -13.44 13.01 8.86
C LYS A 9 -12.72 14.12 9.61
N PHE A 10 -12.23 15.08 8.86
CA PHE A 10 -11.64 16.30 9.41
C PHE A 10 -11.97 17.50 8.54
N THR A 11 -11.71 18.68 9.06
CA THR A 11 -11.95 19.95 8.38
C THR A 11 -10.66 20.74 8.37
N VAL A 12 -10.34 21.35 7.23
CA VAL A 12 -9.18 22.22 7.07
C VAL A 12 -9.68 23.66 7.04
N LYS A 13 -9.03 24.53 7.82
CA LYS A 13 -9.46 25.93 7.94
C LYS A 13 -9.41 26.64 6.59
N GLY A 14 -10.51 27.29 6.21
CA GLY A 14 -10.66 27.92 4.89
C GLY A 14 -11.06 26.96 3.77
N PHE A 15 -11.33 25.69 4.08
CA PHE A 15 -11.83 24.65 3.18
C PHE A 15 -13.02 23.88 3.79
N GLU A 16 -13.82 24.55 4.61
CA GLU A 16 -14.98 23.97 5.29
C GLU A 16 -16.06 23.43 4.31
N ASP A 17 -16.01 23.87 3.05
CA ASP A 17 -16.86 23.43 1.94
C ASP A 17 -16.40 22.12 1.26
N VAL A 18 -15.15 21.67 1.50
CA VAL A 18 -14.61 20.43 0.94
C VAL A 18 -14.69 19.32 2.00
N THR A 19 -15.27 18.18 1.63
CA THR A 19 -15.25 17.02 2.52
C THR A 19 -13.87 16.38 2.49
N ALA A 20 -13.22 16.26 3.66
CA ALA A 20 -11.93 15.60 3.81
C ALA A 20 -12.00 14.46 4.83
N GLY A 21 -11.24 13.39 4.61
CA GLY A 21 -11.14 12.30 5.57
C GLY A 21 -10.12 11.23 5.24
N ILE A 22 -9.75 10.45 6.25
CA ILE A 22 -8.83 9.32 6.16
C ILE A 22 -9.59 8.09 5.65
N VAL A 23 -9.06 7.42 4.63
CA VAL A 23 -9.66 6.22 4.03
C VAL A 23 -9.15 4.96 4.72
N LYS A 24 -10.04 3.98 4.96
CA LYS A 24 -9.66 2.64 5.44
C LYS A 24 -8.92 1.87 4.34
N TRP A 25 -7.62 2.11 4.22
CA TRP A 25 -6.79 1.54 3.17
C TRP A 25 -5.39 1.23 3.73
N PRO A 26 -4.69 0.17 3.25
CA PRO A 26 -3.35 -0.16 3.75
C PRO A 26 -2.33 0.98 3.61
N LEU A 27 -2.51 1.81 2.58
CA LEU A 27 -1.73 3.04 2.39
C LEU A 27 -2.41 4.21 3.10
N SER A 28 -1.63 5.21 3.49
CA SER A 28 -2.13 6.42 4.14
C SER A 28 -2.75 7.36 3.11
N VAL A 29 -4.09 7.41 3.08
CA VAL A 29 -4.84 8.13 2.04
C VAL A 29 -5.78 9.14 2.67
N ILE A 30 -5.69 10.39 2.20
CA ILE A 30 -6.68 11.44 2.43
C ILE A 30 -7.60 11.50 1.21
N ARG A 31 -8.91 11.37 1.42
CA ARG A 31 -9.93 11.57 0.39
C ARG A 31 -10.52 12.96 0.50
N LEU A 32 -10.54 13.67 -0.62
CA LEU A 32 -11.20 14.96 -0.78
C LEU A 32 -12.42 14.82 -1.71
N GLN A 33 -13.53 15.49 -1.39
CA GLN A 33 -14.73 15.51 -2.23
C GLN A 33 -15.39 16.90 -2.24
N SER A 34 -15.71 17.41 -3.44
CA SER A 34 -16.54 18.62 -3.63
C SER A 34 -17.22 18.60 -5.01
N GLU A 35 -18.28 19.39 -5.17
CA GLU A 35 -18.86 19.68 -6.49
C GLU A 35 -18.02 20.70 -7.28
N ASP A 36 -17.16 21.47 -6.58
CA ASP A 36 -16.24 22.43 -7.20
C ASP A 36 -14.83 21.82 -7.33
N VAL A 37 -14.40 21.58 -8.57
CA VAL A 37 -13.08 21.03 -8.89
C VAL A 37 -11.94 21.93 -8.41
N THR A 38 -12.13 23.25 -8.43
CA THR A 38 -11.11 24.23 -8.05
C THR A 38 -10.82 24.11 -6.56
N ARG A 39 -11.87 23.96 -5.74
CA ARG A 39 -11.76 23.77 -4.30
C ARG A 39 -11.04 22.49 -3.92
N VAL A 40 -11.27 21.39 -4.66
CA VAL A 40 -10.53 20.14 -4.47
C VAL A 40 -9.05 20.31 -4.81
N ILE A 41 -8.74 21.00 -5.92
CA ILE A 41 -7.36 21.24 -6.36
C ILE A 41 -6.61 22.11 -5.33
N ASP A 42 -7.23 23.21 -4.89
CA ASP A 42 -6.63 24.14 -3.93
C ASP A 42 -6.31 23.46 -2.59
N LEU A 43 -7.24 22.66 -2.06
CA LEU A 43 -7.01 21.90 -0.83
C LEU A 43 -5.94 20.82 -1.03
N ALA A 44 -5.93 20.15 -2.18
CA ALA A 44 -4.92 19.14 -2.47
C ALA A 44 -3.51 19.72 -2.57
N ASP A 45 -3.35 20.90 -3.18
CA ASP A 45 -2.07 21.61 -3.21
C ASP A 45 -1.66 22.05 -1.79
N HIS A 46 -2.58 22.61 -0.99
CA HIS A 46 -2.31 22.95 0.41
C HIS A 46 -1.78 21.76 1.21
N ILE A 47 -2.44 20.59 1.10
CA ILE A 47 -2.01 19.35 1.75
C ILE A 47 -0.65 18.88 1.22
N LEU A 48 -0.41 18.96 -0.09
CA LEU A 48 0.88 18.59 -0.68
C LEU A 48 2.02 19.47 -0.16
N GLN A 49 1.83 20.79 -0.11
CA GLN A 49 2.85 21.70 0.39
C GLN A 49 3.13 21.47 1.87
N ALA A 50 2.08 21.27 2.68
CA ALA A 50 2.22 20.93 4.09
C ALA A 50 2.98 19.61 4.27
N TRP A 51 2.59 18.56 3.55
CA TRP A 51 3.23 17.25 3.59
C TRP A 51 4.70 17.30 3.20
N ARG A 52 5.06 18.04 2.14
CA ARG A 52 6.46 18.18 1.68
C ARG A 52 7.40 18.71 2.75
N GLY A 53 6.91 19.56 3.65
CA GLY A 53 7.69 20.14 4.75
C GLY A 53 7.50 19.43 6.10
N TYR A 54 6.68 18.37 6.16
CA TYR A 54 6.29 17.75 7.42
C TYR A 54 7.31 16.69 7.90
N THR A 55 7.77 16.84 9.14
CA THR A 55 8.61 15.86 9.84
C THR A 55 7.92 15.46 11.13
N ASP A 56 7.84 14.15 11.36
CA ASP A 56 7.41 13.52 12.60
C ASP A 56 8.38 12.37 12.92
N GLU A 57 9.39 12.68 13.73
CA GLU A 57 10.43 11.72 14.11
C GLU A 57 9.87 10.51 14.88
N ALA A 58 8.79 10.72 15.66
CA ALA A 58 8.16 9.64 16.42
C ALA A 58 7.47 8.63 15.50
N ALA A 59 7.05 9.06 14.31
CA ALA A 59 6.53 8.20 13.24
C ALA A 59 7.59 7.81 12.19
N PHE A 60 8.86 8.18 12.40
CA PHE A 60 9.95 7.98 11.43
C PHE A 60 9.65 8.62 10.05
N ILE A 61 9.02 9.79 10.04
CA ILE A 61 8.74 10.57 8.84
C ILE A 61 9.65 11.79 8.86
N PHE A 62 10.50 11.90 7.84
CA PHE A 62 11.37 13.06 7.65
C PHE A 62 11.07 13.69 6.31
N ALA A 63 10.81 14.99 6.29
CA ALA A 63 10.63 15.74 5.05
C ALA A 63 11.87 15.72 4.17
N GLU A 64 13.06 15.81 4.79
CA GLU A 64 14.35 15.91 4.13
C GLU A 64 15.46 15.32 5.00
N THR A 65 16.45 14.65 4.39
CA THR A 65 17.73 14.33 5.02
C THR A 65 18.86 14.64 4.05
N ASP A 66 19.96 15.23 4.50
CA ASP A 66 21.13 15.58 3.66
C ASP A 66 20.78 16.39 2.39
N GLY A 67 19.76 17.26 2.46
CA GLY A 67 19.29 18.04 1.31
C GLY A 67 18.41 17.26 0.32
N GLN A 68 18.13 15.98 0.57
CA GLN A 68 17.25 15.15 -0.26
C GLN A 68 15.83 15.13 0.31
N PRO A 69 14.82 15.69 -0.39
CA PRO A 69 13.43 15.62 0.03
C PRO A 69 12.86 14.21 -0.15
N HIS A 70 12.01 13.78 0.80
CA HIS A 70 11.42 12.43 0.83
C HIS A 70 9.92 12.41 0.62
N ASN A 71 9.21 13.45 1.09
CA ASN A 71 7.75 13.49 1.08
C ASN A 71 7.18 13.85 -0.29
N THR A 72 6.21 13.06 -0.74
CA THR A 72 5.41 13.35 -1.94
C THR A 72 4.05 12.67 -1.82
N ILE A 73 3.20 12.78 -2.83
CA ILE A 73 1.91 12.11 -2.88
C ILE A 73 1.71 11.38 -4.21
N THR A 74 0.77 10.45 -4.22
CA THR A 74 0.15 9.92 -5.44
C THR A 74 -1.32 10.31 -5.48
N PRO A 75 -1.69 11.29 -6.32
CA PRO A 75 -3.08 11.72 -6.46
C PRO A 75 -3.83 10.81 -7.43
N ILE A 76 -5.04 10.39 -7.06
CA ILE A 76 -5.95 9.62 -7.92
C ILE A 76 -7.29 10.35 -7.97
N ALA A 77 -7.52 11.01 -9.10
CA ALA A 77 -8.73 11.77 -9.36
C ALA A 77 -9.81 10.88 -9.98
N ARG A 78 -11.07 11.12 -9.60
CA ARG A 78 -12.26 10.54 -10.24
C ARG A 78 -13.47 11.45 -10.03
N MET A 79 -14.56 11.14 -10.73
CA MET A 79 -15.87 11.74 -10.46
C MET A 79 -16.81 10.65 -9.97
N ARG A 80 -17.53 10.90 -8.88
CA ARG A 80 -18.44 9.95 -8.25
C ARG A 80 -19.64 10.67 -7.68
N ASP A 81 -20.84 10.16 -8.00
CA ASP A 81 -22.11 10.69 -7.48
C ASP A 81 -22.25 12.22 -7.65
N GLY A 82 -21.79 12.74 -8.80
CA GLY A 82 -21.83 14.17 -9.13
C GLY A 82 -20.74 15.04 -8.49
N LYS A 83 -19.80 14.44 -7.74
CA LYS A 83 -18.70 15.15 -7.06
C LYS A 83 -17.35 14.77 -7.64
N TYR A 84 -16.44 15.73 -7.66
CA TYR A 84 -15.02 15.48 -7.86
C TYR A 84 -14.46 14.86 -6.59
N GLU A 85 -13.77 13.74 -6.75
CA GLU A 85 -13.11 13.01 -5.67
C GLU A 85 -11.63 12.89 -5.98
N LEU A 86 -10.79 13.21 -5.00
CA LEU A 86 -9.34 13.12 -5.12
C LEU A 86 -8.77 12.38 -3.91
N ASP A 87 -8.24 11.19 -4.16
CA ASP A 87 -7.50 10.41 -3.16
C ASP A 87 -6.02 10.80 -3.21
N LEU A 88 -5.50 11.36 -2.13
CA LEU A 88 -4.11 11.74 -1.94
C LEU A 88 -3.43 10.66 -1.11
N THR A 89 -2.70 9.76 -1.76
CA THR A 89 -1.88 8.75 -1.06
C THR A 89 -0.57 9.40 -0.65
N LEU A 90 -0.32 9.52 0.65
CA LEU A 90 0.93 10.04 1.19
C LEU A 90 2.07 9.06 0.95
N ARG A 91 3.23 9.58 0.56
CA ARG A 91 4.46 8.82 0.35
C ARG A 91 5.64 9.50 1.03
N ASN A 92 6.59 8.66 1.46
CA ASN A 92 7.89 9.08 1.92
C ASN A 92 8.94 8.11 1.36
N ASN A 93 9.99 8.64 0.74
CA ASN A 93 11.03 7.84 0.05
C ASN A 93 12.31 7.66 0.89
N ILE A 94 12.25 7.90 2.20
CA ILE A 94 13.42 7.75 3.08
C ILE A 94 13.95 6.32 3.02
N THR A 95 15.27 6.20 3.00
CA THR A 95 16.00 4.94 3.05
C THR A 95 16.85 4.87 4.32
N THR A 96 17.21 3.66 4.72
CA THR A 96 18.19 3.42 5.78
C THR A 96 19.17 2.34 5.31
N GLU A 97 20.25 2.10 6.06
CA GLU A 97 21.16 0.97 5.79
C GLU A 97 20.42 -0.38 5.83
N GLU A 98 19.42 -0.50 6.72
CA GLU A 98 18.55 -1.68 6.84
C GLU A 98 17.55 -1.78 5.68
N HIS A 99 17.01 -0.63 5.24
CA HIS A 99 16.01 -0.54 4.17
C HIS A 99 16.54 0.31 2.98
N PRO A 100 17.48 -0.22 2.18
CA PRO A 100 18.11 0.53 1.10
C PRO A 100 17.17 0.80 -0.09
N LEU A 101 16.05 0.06 -0.18
CA LEU A 101 15.01 0.28 -1.20
C LEU A 101 13.92 1.26 -0.74
N GLY A 102 13.97 1.72 0.51
CA GLY A 102 12.94 2.56 1.13
C GLY A 102 12.37 1.91 2.38
N VAL A 103 12.17 2.71 3.42
CA VAL A 103 11.51 2.28 4.67
C VAL A 103 10.04 1.96 4.40
N TYR A 104 9.41 2.76 3.53
CA TYR A 104 8.02 2.59 3.08
C TYR A 104 7.97 1.94 1.68
N HIS A 105 8.63 0.79 1.56
CA HIS A 105 8.71 -0.05 0.36
C HIS A 105 8.53 -1.51 0.80
N PRO A 106 8.06 -2.44 -0.05
CA PRO A 106 7.98 -3.85 0.30
C PRO A 106 9.28 -4.39 0.92
N HIS A 107 9.19 -5.02 2.08
CA HIS A 107 10.35 -5.56 2.79
C HIS A 107 10.81 -6.90 2.20
N LYS A 108 12.03 -7.30 2.57
CA LYS A 108 12.80 -8.36 1.91
C LYS A 108 12.06 -9.70 1.86
N GLU A 109 11.32 -10.00 2.91
CA GLU A 109 10.49 -11.19 3.08
C GLU A 109 9.37 -11.29 2.06
N LEU A 110 8.91 -10.18 1.47
CA LEU A 110 7.82 -10.16 0.47
C LEU A 110 8.34 -10.15 -0.97
N HIS A 111 9.66 -9.98 -1.17
CA HIS A 111 10.28 -9.83 -2.50
C HIS A 111 10.12 -11.06 -3.39
N HIS A 112 9.81 -12.23 -2.82
CA HIS A 112 9.50 -13.41 -3.62
C HIS A 112 8.26 -13.17 -4.50
N ILE A 113 7.22 -12.48 -3.99
CA ILE A 113 6.04 -12.07 -4.76
C ILE A 113 6.25 -10.72 -5.46
N LYS A 114 6.60 -9.66 -4.72
CA LYS A 114 6.68 -8.29 -5.23
C LYS A 114 7.87 -7.57 -4.64
N LYS A 115 8.82 -7.21 -5.49
CA LYS A 115 10.02 -6.43 -5.11
C LYS A 115 9.98 -5.02 -5.70
N GLU A 116 9.29 -4.85 -6.82
CA GLU A 116 9.18 -3.61 -7.57
C GLU A 116 8.35 -2.58 -6.80
N ASN A 117 8.56 -1.30 -7.12
CA ASN A 117 7.84 -0.18 -6.50
C ASN A 117 6.32 -0.32 -6.67
N ILE A 118 5.58 0.24 -5.71
CA ILE A 118 4.12 0.33 -5.74
C ILE A 118 3.71 1.43 -6.72
N GLY A 119 3.23 1.01 -7.89
CA GLY A 119 2.72 1.87 -8.94
C GLY A 119 1.29 2.35 -8.69
N LEU A 120 0.77 3.15 -9.64
CA LEU A 120 -0.56 3.75 -9.57
C LEU A 120 -1.68 2.71 -9.42
N ILE A 121 -1.57 1.61 -10.16
CA ILE A 121 -2.60 0.56 -10.22
C ILE A 121 -2.62 -0.22 -8.89
N GLU A 122 -1.44 -0.49 -8.31
CA GLU A 122 -1.31 -1.11 -7.01
C GLU A 122 -1.87 -0.25 -5.89
N VAL A 123 -1.61 1.07 -5.90
CA VAL A 123 -2.22 2.03 -4.94
C VAL A 123 -3.75 1.94 -4.95
N MET A 124 -4.35 1.77 -6.14
CA MET A 124 -5.80 1.63 -6.29
C MET A 124 -6.35 0.31 -5.74
N GLY A 125 -5.50 -0.69 -5.53
CA GLY A 125 -5.82 -2.02 -5.01
C GLY A 125 -5.86 -3.13 -6.04
N LEU A 126 -5.33 -2.90 -7.23
CA LEU A 126 -5.16 -3.93 -8.26
C LEU A 126 -3.73 -4.45 -8.24
N ALA A 127 -3.55 -5.74 -8.01
CA ALA A 127 -2.23 -6.36 -8.01
C ALA A 127 -1.73 -6.54 -9.45
N VAL A 128 -0.65 -5.85 -9.79
CA VAL A 128 0.12 -6.11 -11.03
C VAL A 128 1.30 -7.01 -10.66
N LEU A 129 1.14 -8.29 -10.97
CA LEU A 129 2.15 -9.31 -10.67
C LEU A 129 3.30 -9.28 -11.69
N PRO A 130 4.54 -9.53 -11.26
CA PRO A 130 5.67 -9.69 -12.19
C PRO A 130 5.39 -10.82 -13.18
N ALA A 131 5.80 -10.66 -14.45
CA ALA A 131 5.58 -11.68 -15.48
C ALA A 131 6.16 -13.05 -15.07
N ARG A 132 7.32 -13.06 -14.42
CA ARG A 132 7.96 -14.27 -13.85
C ARG A 132 7.04 -15.04 -12.88
N LEU A 133 6.22 -14.33 -12.11
CA LEU A 133 5.47 -14.92 -11.01
C LEU A 133 4.38 -15.84 -11.56
N LYS A 134 3.85 -15.56 -12.74
CA LYS A 134 2.87 -16.43 -13.39
C LYS A 134 3.44 -17.83 -13.62
N ASP A 135 4.63 -17.92 -14.22
CA ASP A 135 5.28 -19.20 -14.52
C ASP A 135 5.74 -19.89 -13.24
N GLU A 136 6.22 -19.12 -12.24
CA GLU A 136 6.57 -19.60 -10.91
C GLU A 136 5.37 -20.23 -10.18
N LEU A 137 4.18 -19.60 -10.24
CA LEU A 137 2.97 -20.10 -9.58
C LEU A 137 2.41 -21.36 -10.25
N GLU A 138 2.47 -21.46 -11.58
CA GLU A 138 2.08 -22.70 -12.28
C GLU A 138 3.00 -23.86 -11.91
N LEU A 139 4.32 -23.62 -11.81
CA LEU A 139 5.26 -24.63 -11.35
C LEU A 139 5.04 -25.01 -9.88
N LEU A 140 4.81 -24.01 -9.02
CA LEU A 140 4.53 -24.20 -7.61
C LEU A 140 3.25 -25.04 -7.40
N LYS A 141 2.21 -24.77 -8.19
CA LYS A 141 0.99 -25.59 -8.22
C LYS A 141 1.29 -27.06 -8.49
N THR A 142 2.10 -27.38 -9.49
CA THR A 142 2.51 -28.77 -9.76
C THR A 142 3.24 -29.38 -8.56
N TYR A 143 4.17 -28.65 -7.95
CA TYR A 143 4.92 -29.15 -6.80
C TYR A 143 4.04 -29.43 -5.58
N ILE A 144 3.07 -28.55 -5.31
CA ILE A 144 2.10 -28.72 -4.24
C ILE A 144 1.24 -29.97 -4.47
N LEU A 145 0.68 -30.14 -5.68
CA LEU A 145 -0.20 -31.27 -6.00
C LEU A 145 0.53 -32.61 -5.96
N GLU A 146 1.78 -32.64 -6.43
CA GLU A 146 2.62 -33.84 -6.44
C GLU A 146 3.37 -34.07 -5.13
N LYS A 147 3.19 -33.19 -4.14
CA LYS A 147 3.86 -33.22 -2.82
C LYS A 147 5.39 -33.27 -2.92
N LYS A 148 5.95 -32.51 -3.86
CA LYS A 148 7.39 -32.34 -4.04
C LYS A 148 7.93 -31.27 -3.11
N ASP A 149 9.22 -31.36 -2.77
CA ASP A 149 9.91 -30.32 -2.02
C ASP A 149 10.12 -29.08 -2.91
N VAL A 150 9.55 -27.94 -2.51
CA VAL A 150 9.69 -26.66 -3.22
C VAL A 150 11.14 -26.18 -3.23
N ARG A 151 11.93 -26.47 -2.20
CA ARG A 151 13.36 -26.06 -2.13
C ARG A 151 14.23 -26.80 -3.11
N SER A 152 13.78 -27.95 -3.62
CA SER A 152 14.56 -28.73 -4.59
C SER A 152 14.56 -28.11 -5.99
N ASN A 153 13.82 -27.02 -6.22
CA ASN A 153 13.73 -26.36 -7.52
C ASN A 153 14.18 -24.90 -7.43
N GLU A 154 15.29 -24.56 -8.11
CA GLU A 154 15.90 -23.22 -8.05
C GLU A 154 14.94 -22.07 -8.41
N THR A 155 13.99 -22.29 -9.33
CA THR A 155 13.04 -21.27 -9.79
C THR A 155 12.05 -20.87 -8.69
N ILE A 156 11.56 -21.85 -7.92
CA ILE A 156 10.52 -21.66 -6.90
C ILE A 156 11.03 -21.79 -5.47
N ALA A 157 12.31 -22.08 -5.24
CA ALA A 157 12.89 -22.26 -3.91
C ALA A 157 12.64 -21.05 -2.99
N LYS A 158 12.63 -19.83 -3.55
CA LYS A 158 12.30 -18.58 -2.84
C LYS A 158 10.86 -18.50 -2.30
N HIS A 159 9.97 -19.39 -2.74
CA HIS A 159 8.58 -19.48 -2.29
C HIS A 159 8.39 -20.54 -1.21
N ALA A 160 9.43 -21.30 -0.86
CA ALA A 160 9.28 -22.48 -0.02
C ALA A 160 8.83 -22.14 1.40
N ASP A 161 9.47 -21.17 2.06
CA ASP A 161 9.09 -20.73 3.41
C ASP A 161 7.64 -20.22 3.43
N TRP A 162 7.26 -19.40 2.44
CA TRP A 162 5.89 -18.92 2.28
C TRP A 162 4.90 -20.08 2.08
N THR A 163 5.23 -21.03 1.21
CA THR A 163 4.38 -22.20 0.92
C THR A 163 4.17 -23.06 2.15
N GLU A 164 5.23 -23.35 2.90
CA GLU A 164 5.16 -24.11 4.15
C GLU A 164 4.36 -23.39 5.24
N SER A 165 4.38 -22.06 5.25
CA SER A 165 3.61 -21.29 6.23
C SER A 165 2.10 -21.41 6.05
N PHE A 166 1.61 -21.44 4.80
CA PHE A 166 0.16 -21.45 4.54
C PHE A 166 -0.43 -22.84 4.29
N LEU A 167 0.34 -23.78 3.73
CA LEU A 167 -0.17 -25.11 3.36
C LEU A 167 -0.90 -25.85 4.50
N PRO A 168 -0.46 -25.79 5.77
CA PRO A 168 -1.17 -26.43 6.88
C PRO A 168 -2.62 -25.92 7.07
N SER A 169 -2.95 -24.73 6.58
CA SER A 169 -4.30 -24.16 6.62
C SER A 169 -5.25 -24.76 5.56
N TYR A 170 -4.72 -25.57 4.62
CA TYR A 170 -5.43 -26.13 3.48
C TYR A 170 -5.26 -27.67 3.40
N PRO A 171 -5.86 -28.44 4.33
CA PRO A 171 -5.66 -29.90 4.40
C PRO A 171 -6.19 -30.66 3.18
N GLU A 172 -7.14 -30.10 2.45
CA GLU A 172 -7.80 -30.72 1.28
C GLU A 172 -7.40 -30.05 -0.04
N ILE A 173 -6.15 -29.62 -0.16
CA ILE A 173 -5.64 -29.02 -1.40
C ILE A 173 -5.62 -30.04 -2.55
N ASN A 174 -6.16 -29.65 -3.71
CA ASN A 174 -6.31 -30.49 -4.88
C ASN A 174 -6.33 -29.65 -6.17
N ALA A 175 -6.43 -30.31 -7.33
CA ALA A 175 -6.32 -29.66 -8.63
C ALA A 175 -7.42 -28.62 -8.91
N GLU A 176 -8.57 -28.74 -8.26
CA GLU A 176 -9.72 -27.85 -8.44
C GLU A 176 -9.57 -26.55 -7.62
N ASN A 177 -8.93 -26.61 -6.45
CA ASN A 177 -8.84 -25.46 -5.53
C ASN A 177 -7.45 -24.80 -5.44
N VAL A 178 -6.37 -25.48 -5.82
CA VAL A 178 -4.98 -24.99 -5.64
C VAL A 178 -4.73 -23.63 -6.29
N THR A 179 -5.29 -23.37 -7.47
CA THR A 179 -5.15 -22.08 -8.15
C THR A 179 -5.78 -20.97 -7.33
N HIS A 180 -7.02 -21.18 -6.84
CA HIS A 180 -7.69 -20.19 -6.00
C HIS A 180 -6.95 -19.96 -4.68
N ILE A 181 -6.43 -21.02 -4.06
CA ILE A 181 -5.62 -20.91 -2.83
C ILE A 181 -4.39 -20.05 -3.09
N LEU A 182 -3.63 -20.33 -4.15
CA LEU A 182 -2.45 -19.54 -4.52
C LEU A 182 -2.83 -18.07 -4.78
N GLU A 183 -3.93 -17.79 -5.47
CA GLU A 183 -4.42 -16.41 -5.68
C GLU A 183 -4.74 -15.71 -4.36
N GLN A 184 -5.40 -16.40 -3.41
CA GLN A 184 -5.70 -15.85 -2.08
C GLN A 184 -4.42 -15.55 -1.30
N GLU A 185 -3.47 -16.48 -1.28
CA GLU A 185 -2.20 -16.31 -0.56
C GLU A 185 -1.33 -15.22 -1.19
N VAL A 186 -1.28 -15.12 -2.51
CA VAL A 186 -0.64 -14.00 -3.21
C VAL A 186 -1.32 -12.69 -2.84
N GLY A 187 -2.65 -12.66 -2.77
CA GLY A 187 -3.42 -11.48 -2.33
C GLY A 187 -3.08 -11.05 -0.90
N LYS A 188 -2.89 -11.99 0.03
CA LYS A 188 -2.47 -11.71 1.41
C LYS A 188 -1.08 -11.10 1.47
N VAL A 189 -0.10 -11.68 0.76
CA VAL A 189 1.26 -11.12 0.66
C VAL A 189 1.21 -9.73 0.02
N PHE A 190 0.38 -9.54 -1.00
CA PHE A 190 0.22 -8.25 -1.65
C PHE A 190 -0.43 -7.20 -0.74
N CYS A 191 -1.30 -7.59 0.18
CA CYS A 191 -1.81 -6.69 1.21
C CYS A 191 -0.67 -6.21 2.13
N GLN A 192 0.18 -7.13 2.59
CA GLN A 192 1.37 -6.78 3.40
C GLN A 192 2.32 -5.85 2.64
N VAL A 193 2.54 -6.10 1.35
CA VAL A 193 3.32 -5.22 0.45
C VAL A 193 2.77 -3.79 0.43
N LEU A 194 1.45 -3.62 0.44
CA LEU A 194 0.82 -2.29 0.53
C LEU A 194 0.92 -1.71 1.94
N GLU A 195 0.80 -2.55 2.98
CA GLU A 195 0.96 -2.13 4.37
C GLU A 195 2.38 -1.61 4.64
N ASP A 196 3.42 -2.27 4.14
CA ASP A 196 4.82 -1.82 4.20
C ASP A 196 4.98 -0.43 3.58
N ALA A 197 4.36 -0.21 2.43
CA ALA A 197 4.40 1.05 1.70
C ALA A 197 3.55 2.19 2.32
N GLY A 198 2.71 1.90 3.31
CA GLY A 198 1.94 2.91 4.05
C GLY A 198 2.82 3.64 5.07
N VAL A 199 2.84 4.98 5.02
CA VAL A 199 3.62 5.83 5.95
C VAL A 199 3.05 5.84 7.37
N TYR A 200 1.73 5.76 7.49
CA TYR A 200 0.98 5.54 8.72
C TYR A 200 0.24 4.21 8.61
N LYS A 201 0.48 3.30 9.56
CA LYS A 201 -0.19 2.00 9.62
C LYS A 201 -1.62 2.17 10.14
N CYS A 202 -2.53 1.28 9.75
CA CYS A 202 -3.90 1.23 10.28
C CYS A 202 -3.96 0.58 11.69
N THR A 203 -3.09 1.03 12.60
CA THR A 203 -3.13 0.72 14.04
C THR A 203 -3.52 1.98 14.81
N ASP A 204 -3.84 1.86 16.10
CA ASP A 204 -4.19 3.01 16.93
C ASP A 204 -3.03 4.04 16.98
N GLU A 205 -1.79 3.57 17.08
CA GLU A 205 -0.59 4.42 17.07
C GLU A 205 -0.37 5.09 15.71
N GLY A 206 -0.57 4.36 14.62
CA GLY A 206 -0.43 4.89 13.26
C GLY A 206 -1.50 5.91 12.92
N LEU A 207 -2.75 5.69 13.35
CA LEU A 207 -3.84 6.66 13.20
C LEU A 207 -3.60 7.90 14.07
N ALA A 208 -3.14 7.75 15.30
CA ALA A 208 -2.77 8.88 16.15
C ALA A 208 -1.60 9.70 15.56
N ALA A 209 -0.67 9.06 14.84
CA ALA A 209 0.37 9.76 14.10
C ALA A 209 -0.16 10.48 12.86
N PHE A 210 -1.08 9.86 12.13
CA PHE A 210 -1.76 10.51 11.01
C PHE A 210 -2.55 11.74 11.47
N ASP A 211 -3.20 11.66 12.63
CA ASP A 211 -3.94 12.77 13.22
C ASP A 211 -3.03 13.96 13.53
N ARG A 212 -1.82 13.73 14.05
CA ARG A 212 -0.85 14.82 14.25
C ARG A 212 -0.54 15.57 12.96
N PHE A 213 -0.42 14.88 11.83
CA PHE A 213 -0.24 15.55 10.54
C PHE A 213 -1.50 16.33 10.15
N VAL A 214 -2.67 15.71 10.25
CA VAL A 214 -3.95 16.34 9.90
C VAL A 214 -4.21 17.61 10.73
N GLU A 215 -3.82 17.63 12.01
CA GLU A 215 -3.94 18.80 12.89
C GLU A 215 -3.04 19.98 12.48
N THR A 216 -2.04 19.75 11.63
CA THR A 216 -1.19 20.83 11.07
C THR A 216 -1.77 21.50 9.83
N LEU A 217 -2.87 20.95 9.27
CA LEU A 217 -3.48 21.41 8.02
C LEU A 217 -4.36 22.67 8.20
#